data_AF-A0A3D4ILA3-F1
#
_entry.id   AF-A0A3D4ILA3-F1
#
_cell.length_a   1.000
_cell.length_b   1.000
_cell.length_c   1.000
_cell.angle_alpha   90.00
_cell.angle_beta   90.00
_cell.angle_gamma   90.00
#
_symmetry.space_group_name_H-M   'P 1'
#
loop_
_entity.id
_entity.type
_entity.pdbx_description
1 polymer ?
#
loop_
_entity_poly.entity_id
_entity_poly.type
_entity_poly.pdbx_seq_one_letter_code
_entity_poly.pdbx_strand_id
1 'polypeptide(L)'
;MNRFFLTFLFSFAIFLLQAAHPGTSDTTQLKPKPVYGKEARVVSYILDNNHYRKLQLNDSLSSAILDSYIGELDNNKTYFLASDIKSFDKYRFQIDDLTRNEDVSPAYDIYKVFRKRYYERMDYVTKHLIGQSYDFTLDEYYETDREKEPWANTTAELDDIWRKIIKSQVLSLKLAGKSQPEIEEAL
;
A
#
# COMPACT_ATOMS: atom_id res chain seq x y z
N MET A 1 66.22 7.21 43.10
CA MET A 1 65.21 7.11 44.17
C MET A 1 63.86 7.35 43.52
N ASN A 2 63.08 6.28 43.35
CA ASN A 2 61.87 6.24 42.54
C ASN A 2 60.79 7.20 43.05
N ARG A 3 60.14 7.92 42.12
CA ARG A 3 58.69 8.16 42.02
C ARG A 3 58.42 9.37 41.12
N PHE A 4 57.76 9.16 39.98
CA PHE A 4 56.49 9.79 39.59
C PHE A 4 56.23 9.60 38.07
N PHE A 5 55.02 9.12 37.80
CA PHE A 5 54.22 9.20 36.57
C PHE A 5 54.73 10.09 35.42
N LEU A 6 54.84 9.53 34.21
CA LEU A 6 54.64 10.28 32.97
C LEU A 6 54.05 9.39 31.85
N THR A 7 52.98 9.92 31.27
CA THR A 7 52.11 9.43 30.20
C THR A 7 52.79 9.26 28.83
N PHE A 8 52.38 8.27 28.04
CA PHE A 8 52.36 8.33 26.57
C PHE A 8 51.39 7.23 26.03
N LEU A 9 50.15 7.60 25.65
CA LEU A 9 49.70 7.79 24.26
C LEU A 9 49.97 6.56 23.37
N PHE A 10 48.96 5.73 23.10
CA PHE A 10 48.83 5.10 21.78
C PHE A 10 47.37 4.75 21.44
N SER A 11 46.82 5.59 20.58
CA SER A 11 45.87 5.33 19.50
C SER A 11 44.57 4.57 19.79
N PHE A 12 43.51 5.38 19.87
CA PHE A 12 42.11 5.05 19.74
C PHE A 12 41.81 4.72 18.27
N ALA A 13 41.79 3.44 17.92
CA ALA A 13 41.23 3.00 16.64
C ALA A 13 39.74 2.71 16.83
N ILE A 14 38.90 3.74 16.66
CA ILE A 14 37.48 3.52 16.39
C ILE A 14 37.40 2.87 15.01
N PHE A 15 37.17 1.56 14.98
CA PHE A 15 36.68 0.88 13.80
C PHE A 15 35.21 1.29 13.64
N LEU A 16 34.96 2.34 12.85
CA LEU A 16 33.63 2.68 12.35
C LEU A 16 33.23 1.56 11.39
N LEU A 17 32.61 0.52 11.95
CA LEU A 17 31.83 -0.43 11.16
C LEU A 17 30.65 0.37 10.61
N GLN A 18 30.79 0.89 9.41
CA GLN A 18 29.68 1.44 8.64
C GLN A 18 28.71 0.28 8.42
N ALA A 19 27.71 0.18 9.30
CA ALA A 19 26.55 -0.65 9.06
C ALA A 19 25.86 -0.06 7.83
N ALA A 20 26.14 -0.63 6.66
CA ALA A 20 25.32 -0.47 5.47
C ALA A 20 23.88 -0.62 5.95
N HIS A 21 23.08 0.44 5.86
CA HIS A 21 21.65 0.36 6.18
C HIS A 21 21.06 -0.61 5.16
N PRO A 22 20.67 -1.84 5.53
CA PRO A 22 19.81 -2.58 4.65
C PRO A 22 18.54 -1.76 4.62
N GLY A 23 18.21 -1.20 3.44
CA GLY A 23 16.86 -0.69 3.23
C GLY A 23 15.92 -1.74 3.77
N THR A 24 15.12 -1.37 4.78
CA THR A 24 14.21 -2.29 5.46
C THR A 24 13.19 -2.75 4.46
N SER A 25 13.53 -3.77 3.68
CA SER A 25 12.55 -4.65 3.09
C SER A 25 11.94 -5.38 4.28
N ASP A 26 10.85 -4.85 4.83
CA ASP A 26 10.00 -5.64 5.70
C ASP A 26 9.40 -6.75 4.85
N THR A 27 10.16 -7.83 4.74
CA THR A 27 9.81 -9.06 4.02
C THR A 27 9.41 -10.13 5.01
N THR A 28 8.59 -9.78 6.02
CA THR A 28 7.65 -10.78 6.52
C THR A 28 6.75 -11.15 5.35
N GLN A 29 7.15 -12.18 4.59
CA GLN A 29 6.38 -12.68 3.46
C GLN A 29 4.99 -13.03 3.96
N LEU A 30 4.00 -12.18 3.62
CA LEU A 30 2.61 -12.42 3.98
C LEU A 30 2.17 -13.73 3.33
N LYS A 31 1.98 -14.74 4.18
CA LYS A 31 1.53 -16.08 3.81
C LYS A 31 0.35 -16.44 4.71
N PRO A 32 -0.65 -17.14 4.18
CA PRO A 32 -1.75 -17.61 4.99
C PRO A 32 -1.23 -18.58 6.05
N LYS A 33 -1.72 -18.43 7.29
CA LYS A 33 -1.55 -19.47 8.30
C LYS A 33 -2.38 -20.68 7.88
N PRO A 34 -1.95 -21.92 8.20
CA PRO A 34 -2.69 -23.14 7.85
C PRO A 34 -4.15 -23.17 8.35
N VAL A 35 -4.48 -22.39 9.38
CA VAL A 35 -5.84 -22.33 9.96
C VAL A 35 -6.82 -21.50 9.13
N TYR A 36 -6.36 -20.51 8.37
CA TYR A 36 -7.22 -19.53 7.72
C TYR A 36 -8.14 -20.12 6.64
N GLY A 37 -7.67 -21.15 5.93
CA GLY A 37 -8.50 -21.89 4.98
C GLY A 37 -9.71 -22.55 5.64
N LYS A 38 -9.49 -23.20 6.79
CA LYS A 38 -10.56 -23.84 7.58
C LYS A 38 -11.55 -22.81 8.10
N GLU A 39 -11.05 -21.69 8.62
CA GLU A 39 -11.88 -20.59 9.12
C GLU A 39 -12.74 -20.01 7.99
N ALA A 40 -12.17 -19.73 6.83
CA ALA A 40 -12.89 -19.20 5.67
C ALA A 40 -14.00 -20.16 5.23
N ARG A 41 -13.74 -21.47 5.19
CA ARG A 41 -14.77 -22.47 4.89
C ARG A 41 -15.88 -22.48 5.94
N VAL A 42 -15.54 -22.46 7.23
CA VAL A 42 -16.54 -22.48 8.32
C VAL A 42 -17.42 -21.23 8.28
N VAL A 43 -16.83 -20.05 8.10
CA VAL A 43 -17.56 -18.78 7.97
C VAL A 43 -18.50 -18.85 6.77
N SER A 44 -17.99 -19.31 5.62
CA SER A 44 -18.79 -19.44 4.40
C SER A 44 -19.96 -20.40 4.59
N TYR A 45 -19.73 -21.56 5.22
CA TYR A 45 -20.79 -22.52 5.52
C TYR A 45 -21.88 -21.93 6.43
N ILE A 46 -21.50 -21.17 7.46
CA ILE A 46 -22.46 -20.50 8.36
C ILE A 46 -23.28 -19.48 7.57
N LEU A 47 -22.64 -18.68 6.72
CA LEU A 47 -23.33 -17.66 5.91
C LEU A 47 -24.30 -18.30 4.91
N ASP A 48 -23.88 -19.37 4.22
CA ASP A 48 -24.69 -20.08 3.22
C ASP A 48 -25.97 -20.68 3.83
N ASN A 49 -25.86 -21.24 5.04
CA ASN A 49 -26.96 -21.99 5.68
C ASN A 49 -27.80 -21.16 6.65
N ASN A 50 -27.23 -20.16 7.31
CA ASN A 50 -27.87 -19.47 8.43
C ASN A 50 -28.16 -17.99 8.16
N HIS A 51 -27.62 -17.39 7.09
CA HIS A 51 -27.87 -15.98 6.81
C HIS A 51 -29.30 -15.76 6.32
N TYR A 52 -30.02 -14.78 6.89
CA TYR A 52 -31.44 -14.51 6.59
C TYR A 52 -31.71 -14.28 5.09
N ARG A 53 -30.78 -13.61 4.40
CA ARG A 53 -30.84 -13.35 2.96
C ARG A 53 -30.75 -14.61 2.08
N LYS A 54 -30.37 -15.77 2.66
CA LYS A 54 -30.23 -17.08 1.99
C LYS A 54 -29.47 -17.00 0.66
N LEU A 55 -28.39 -16.23 0.63
CA LEU A 55 -27.53 -16.18 -0.55
C LEU A 55 -26.67 -17.43 -0.59
N GLN A 56 -26.54 -17.99 -1.78
CA GLN A 56 -25.59 -19.06 -2.02
C GLN A 56 -24.23 -18.48 -2.42
N LEU A 57 -23.17 -18.99 -1.81
CA LEU A 57 -21.82 -18.73 -2.28
C LEU A 57 -21.64 -19.42 -3.65
N ASN A 58 -21.55 -18.66 -4.72
CA ASN A 58 -21.49 -19.16 -6.11
C ASN A 58 -20.69 -18.18 -6.99
N ASP A 59 -20.53 -18.49 -8.28
CA ASP A 59 -19.82 -17.65 -9.25
C ASP A 59 -20.24 -16.17 -9.22
N SER A 60 -21.54 -15.90 -9.09
CA SER A 60 -22.05 -14.52 -9.05
C SER A 60 -21.63 -13.81 -7.77
N LEU A 61 -21.66 -14.49 -6.62
CA LEU A 61 -21.21 -13.93 -5.35
C LEU A 61 -19.68 -13.83 -5.31
N SER A 62 -18.94 -14.78 -5.87
CA SER A 62 -17.48 -14.73 -6.06
C SER A 62 -17.07 -13.45 -6.79
N SER A 63 -17.76 -13.14 -7.88
CA SER A 63 -17.57 -11.94 -8.67
C SER A 63 -17.76 -10.67 -7.83
N ALA A 64 -18.83 -10.61 -7.02
CA ALA A 64 -19.10 -9.49 -6.14
C ALA A 64 -18.11 -9.38 -4.96
N ILE A 65 -17.64 -10.50 -4.42
CA ILE A 65 -16.61 -10.53 -3.37
C ILE A 65 -15.30 -9.98 -3.91
N LEU A 66 -14.90 -10.35 -5.14
CA LEU A 66 -13.69 -9.84 -5.75
C LEU A 66 -13.75 -8.31 -5.93
N ASP A 67 -14.86 -7.79 -6.47
CA ASP A 67 -15.06 -6.36 -6.65
C ASP A 67 -15.02 -5.61 -5.31
N SER A 68 -15.73 -6.14 -4.29
CA SER A 68 -15.76 -5.56 -2.94
C SER A 68 -14.36 -5.52 -2.33
N TYR A 69 -13.59 -6.61 -2.44
CA TYR A 69 -12.26 -6.70 -1.85
C TYR A 69 -11.27 -5.74 -2.54
N ILE A 70 -11.32 -5.62 -3.86
CA ILE A 70 -10.52 -4.63 -4.59
C ILE A 70 -10.89 -3.21 -4.15
N GLY A 71 -12.19 -2.92 -3.99
CA GLY A 71 -12.68 -1.62 -3.51
C GLY A 71 -12.24 -1.30 -2.08
N GLU A 72 -12.25 -2.27 -1.17
CA GLU A 72 -11.74 -2.11 0.20
C GLU A 72 -10.24 -1.75 0.24
N LEU A 73 -9.46 -2.26 -0.71
CA LEU A 73 -8.04 -1.96 -0.80
C LEU A 73 -7.78 -0.60 -1.45
N ASP A 74 -8.53 -0.25 -2.48
CA ASP A 74 -8.22 0.92 -3.30
C ASP A 74 -9.46 1.51 -4.00
N ASN A 75 -10.40 2.00 -3.17
CA ASN A 75 -11.66 2.61 -3.64
C ASN A 75 -11.42 3.82 -4.55
N ASN A 76 -10.42 4.64 -4.23
CA ASN A 76 -10.09 5.85 -4.99
C ASN A 76 -9.17 5.59 -6.19
N LYS A 77 -8.84 4.33 -6.47
CA LYS A 77 -8.08 3.91 -7.64
C LYS A 77 -6.74 4.62 -7.81
N THR A 78 -6.01 4.77 -6.70
CA THR A 78 -4.74 5.50 -6.63
C THR A 78 -3.52 4.59 -6.52
N TYR A 79 -3.70 3.28 -6.32
CA TYR A 79 -2.59 2.32 -6.16
C TYR A 79 -2.48 1.33 -7.31
N PHE A 80 -3.54 0.60 -7.66
CA PHE A 80 -3.45 -0.42 -8.71
C PHE A 80 -3.37 0.19 -10.12
N LEU A 81 -2.75 -0.58 -11.03
CA LEU A 81 -2.90 -0.37 -12.47
C LEU A 81 -4.04 -1.21 -13.02
N ALA A 82 -4.60 -0.79 -14.16
CA ALA A 82 -5.60 -1.56 -14.90
C ALA A 82 -5.10 -2.99 -15.24
N SER A 83 -3.79 -3.16 -15.46
CA SER A 83 -3.18 -4.48 -15.66
C SER A 83 -3.24 -5.38 -14.43
N ASP A 84 -3.13 -4.80 -13.23
CA ASP A 84 -3.21 -5.55 -11.98
C ASP A 84 -4.63 -6.06 -11.79
N ILE A 85 -5.63 -5.19 -11.98
CA ILE A 85 -7.06 -5.55 -11.92
C ILE A 85 -7.38 -6.68 -12.89
N LYS A 86 -6.95 -6.55 -14.15
CA LYS A 86 -7.12 -7.61 -15.15
C LYS A 86 -6.46 -8.93 -14.75
N SER A 87 -5.34 -8.89 -14.03
CA SER A 87 -4.66 -10.10 -13.56
C SER A 87 -5.45 -10.85 -12.48
N PHE A 88 -6.36 -10.16 -11.78
CA PHE A 88 -7.21 -10.73 -10.73
C PHE A 88 -8.45 -11.42 -11.31
N ASP A 89 -8.81 -11.17 -12.58
CA ASP A 89 -9.97 -11.79 -13.23
C ASP A 89 -9.93 -13.32 -13.24
N LYS A 90 -8.74 -13.92 -13.12
CA LYS A 90 -8.58 -15.37 -12.94
C LYS A 90 -9.33 -15.92 -11.71
N TYR A 91 -9.60 -15.08 -10.71
CA TYR A 91 -10.35 -15.45 -9.50
C TYR A 91 -11.85 -15.13 -9.59
N ARG A 92 -12.30 -14.39 -10.62
CA ARG A 92 -13.64 -13.78 -10.72
C ARG A 92 -14.79 -14.73 -10.40
N PHE A 93 -14.68 -15.99 -10.82
CA PHE A 93 -15.71 -17.01 -10.66
C PHE A 93 -15.20 -18.24 -9.88
N GLN A 94 -14.12 -18.10 -9.12
CA GLN A 94 -13.48 -19.23 -8.44
C GLN A 94 -13.41 -19.07 -6.92
N ILE A 95 -13.71 -17.89 -6.37
CA ILE A 95 -13.55 -17.61 -4.93
C ILE A 95 -14.38 -18.57 -4.07
N ASP A 96 -15.59 -18.91 -4.49
CA ASP A 96 -16.46 -19.86 -3.81
C ASP A 96 -15.83 -21.25 -3.74
N ASP A 97 -15.39 -21.79 -4.87
CA ASP A 97 -14.75 -23.11 -4.93
C ASP A 97 -13.42 -23.14 -4.17
N LEU A 98 -12.61 -22.10 -4.30
CA LEU A 98 -11.35 -21.96 -3.55
C LEU A 98 -11.64 -21.93 -2.04
N THR A 99 -12.63 -21.17 -1.61
CA THR A 99 -13.00 -21.07 -0.19
C THR A 99 -13.52 -22.41 0.37
N ARG A 100 -14.34 -23.14 -0.39
CA ARG A 100 -14.79 -24.50 0.00
C ARG A 100 -13.62 -25.47 0.14
N ASN A 101 -12.61 -25.31 -0.69
CA ASN A 101 -11.38 -26.11 -0.69
C ASN A 101 -10.32 -25.59 0.30
N GLU A 102 -10.68 -24.69 1.23
CA GLU A 102 -9.77 -24.09 2.21
C GLU A 102 -8.61 -23.27 1.57
N ASP A 103 -8.76 -22.84 0.32
CA ASP A 103 -7.76 -22.03 -0.39
C ASP A 103 -8.09 -20.53 -0.28
N VAL A 104 -7.29 -19.82 0.50
CA VAL A 104 -7.38 -18.36 0.70
C VAL A 104 -6.31 -17.60 -0.08
N SER A 105 -5.58 -18.26 -0.97
CA SER A 105 -4.51 -17.63 -1.76
C SER A 105 -4.94 -16.40 -2.57
N PRO A 106 -6.18 -16.28 -3.11
CA PRO A 106 -6.56 -15.09 -3.90
C PRO A 106 -6.41 -13.78 -3.13
N ALA A 107 -6.89 -13.73 -1.88
CA ALA A 107 -6.79 -12.53 -1.05
C ALA A 107 -5.33 -12.13 -0.79
N TYR A 108 -4.47 -13.12 -0.53
CA TYR A 108 -3.04 -12.90 -0.28
C TYR A 108 -2.29 -12.44 -1.53
N ASP A 109 -2.62 -13.00 -2.69
CA ASP A 109 -2.00 -12.61 -3.96
C ASP A 109 -2.38 -11.19 -4.37
N ILE A 110 -3.66 -10.82 -4.24
CA ILE A 110 -4.14 -9.45 -4.50
C ILE A 110 -3.48 -8.46 -3.52
N TYR A 111 -3.50 -8.75 -2.22
CA TYR A 111 -2.90 -7.88 -1.21
C TYR A 111 -1.38 -7.71 -1.39
N LYS A 112 -0.70 -8.75 -1.86
CA LYS A 112 0.74 -8.68 -2.18
C LYS A 112 1.00 -7.67 -3.31
N VAL A 113 0.15 -7.64 -4.33
CA VAL A 113 0.23 -6.64 -5.40
C VAL A 113 -0.09 -5.25 -4.85
N PHE A 114 -1.16 -5.11 -4.04
CA PHE A 114 -1.50 -3.84 -3.40
C PHE A 114 -0.33 -3.28 -2.59
N ARG A 115 0.26 -4.10 -1.71
CA ARG A 115 1.38 -3.70 -0.86
C ARG A 115 2.59 -3.27 -1.70
N LYS A 116 2.86 -3.98 -2.81
CA LYS A 116 3.92 -3.57 -3.75
C LYS A 116 3.63 -2.18 -4.31
N ARG A 117 2.42 -1.92 -4.81
CA ARG A 117 2.01 -0.62 -5.33
C ARG A 117 2.09 0.47 -4.26
N TYR A 118 1.61 0.18 -3.06
CA TYR A 118 1.70 1.09 -1.91
C TYR A 118 3.14 1.56 -1.68
N TYR A 119 4.11 0.64 -1.59
CA TYR A 119 5.51 1.01 -1.40
C TYR A 119 6.07 1.79 -2.60
N GLU A 120 5.74 1.42 -3.84
CA GLU A 120 6.12 2.19 -5.02
C GLU A 120 5.59 3.63 -4.98
N ARG A 121 4.37 3.84 -4.43
CA ARG A 121 3.78 5.17 -4.26
C ARG A 121 4.43 5.96 -3.14
N MET A 122 4.66 5.34 -1.99
CA MET A 122 5.36 6.00 -0.87
C MET A 122 6.77 6.44 -1.29
N ASP A 123 7.51 5.56 -1.97
CA ASP A 123 8.84 5.86 -2.49
C ASP A 123 8.81 7.04 -3.48
N TYR A 124 7.84 7.03 -4.41
CA TYR A 124 7.67 8.12 -5.36
C TYR A 124 7.37 9.46 -4.68
N VAL A 125 6.41 9.47 -3.74
CA VAL A 125 6.01 10.67 -2.99
C VAL A 125 7.20 11.24 -2.22
N THR A 126 7.87 10.41 -1.41
CA THR A 126 8.98 10.87 -0.56
C THR A 126 10.17 11.36 -1.37
N LYS A 127 10.50 10.72 -2.50
CA LYS A 127 11.67 11.09 -3.30
C LYS A 127 11.43 12.27 -4.24
N HIS A 128 10.20 12.47 -4.71
CA HIS A 128 9.94 13.37 -5.82
C HIS A 128 8.93 14.47 -5.50
N LEU A 129 7.98 14.25 -4.60
CA LEU A 129 6.86 15.16 -4.39
C LEU A 129 6.98 15.99 -3.09
N ILE A 130 7.59 15.44 -2.04
CA ILE A 130 7.87 16.17 -0.80
C ILE A 130 9.00 17.17 -1.06
N GLY A 131 8.83 18.42 -0.62
CA GLY A 131 9.79 19.52 -0.84
C GLY A 131 9.82 20.08 -2.26
N GLN A 132 9.03 19.52 -3.18
CA GLN A 132 8.87 20.08 -4.51
C GLN A 132 8.06 21.40 -4.45
N SER A 133 8.49 22.39 -5.24
CA SER A 133 7.68 23.60 -5.49
C SER A 133 6.60 23.32 -6.53
N TYR A 134 5.36 23.71 -6.23
CA TYR A 134 4.21 23.56 -7.12
C TYR A 134 3.78 24.91 -7.71
N ASP A 135 3.48 24.92 -9.01
CA ASP A 135 2.94 26.10 -9.69
C ASP A 135 1.41 26.17 -9.54
N PHE A 136 0.94 27.05 -8.64
CA PHE A 136 -0.50 27.25 -8.39
C PHE A 136 -1.18 28.21 -9.38
N THR A 137 -0.50 28.64 -10.44
CA THR A 137 -1.10 29.47 -11.50
C THR A 137 -1.73 28.65 -12.62
N LEU A 138 -1.43 27.34 -12.68
CA LEU A 138 -2.02 26.41 -13.63
C LEU A 138 -3.49 26.12 -13.29
N ASP A 139 -4.35 26.13 -14.31
CA ASP A 139 -5.74 25.70 -14.20
C ASP A 139 -5.82 24.17 -14.24
N GLU A 140 -5.84 23.57 -13.05
CA GLU A 140 -6.03 22.13 -12.88
C GLU A 140 -6.86 21.84 -11.64
N TYR A 141 -7.51 20.67 -11.64
CA TYR A 141 -8.31 20.19 -10.52
C TYR A 141 -7.90 18.77 -10.13
N TYR A 142 -8.24 18.41 -8.89
CA TYR A 142 -8.11 17.05 -8.38
C TYR A 142 -9.50 16.60 -7.92
N GLU A 143 -10.00 15.52 -8.53
CA GLU A 143 -11.22 14.85 -8.06
C GLU A 143 -10.90 14.07 -6.79
N THR A 144 -11.60 14.39 -5.71
CA THR A 144 -11.39 13.76 -4.39
C THR A 144 -12.12 12.43 -4.27
N ASP A 145 -13.27 12.29 -4.93
CA ASP A 145 -14.04 11.04 -5.01
C ASP A 145 -13.76 10.35 -6.35
N ARG A 146 -12.82 9.42 -6.32
CA ARG A 146 -12.34 8.73 -7.54
C ARG A 146 -12.93 7.33 -7.69
N GLU A 147 -14.00 7.00 -6.96
CA GLU A 147 -14.62 5.68 -7.02
C GLU A 147 -15.09 5.32 -8.44
N LYS A 148 -15.47 6.31 -9.24
CA LYS A 148 -15.95 6.11 -10.62
C LYS A 148 -14.89 6.30 -11.69
N GLU A 149 -13.70 6.78 -11.33
CA GLU A 149 -12.62 7.00 -12.29
C GLU A 149 -12.10 5.69 -12.87
N PRO A 150 -11.49 5.66 -14.07
CA PRO A 150 -10.80 4.48 -14.53
C PRO A 150 -9.54 4.20 -13.70
N TRP A 151 -9.19 2.93 -13.61
CA TRP A 151 -7.85 2.53 -13.17
C TRP A 151 -6.79 3.07 -14.14
N ALA A 152 -5.69 3.59 -13.60
CA ALA A 152 -4.59 4.08 -14.42
C ALA A 152 -3.98 2.94 -15.26
N ASN A 153 -3.67 3.21 -16.52
CA ASN A 153 -3.09 2.22 -17.42
C ASN A 153 -1.57 2.11 -17.27
N THR A 154 -0.93 3.18 -16.82
CA THR A 154 0.53 3.29 -16.75
C THR A 154 0.98 3.88 -15.42
N THR A 155 2.23 3.61 -15.04
CA THR A 155 2.84 4.24 -13.86
C THR A 155 2.86 5.76 -13.96
N ALA A 156 3.06 6.32 -15.17
CA ALA A 156 3.05 7.76 -15.37
C ALA A 156 1.68 8.40 -15.09
N GLU A 157 0.58 7.71 -15.43
CA GLU A 157 -0.77 8.15 -15.06
C GLU A 157 -0.97 8.12 -13.54
N LEU A 158 -0.49 7.06 -12.85
CA LEU A 158 -0.51 7.02 -11.38
C LEU A 158 0.36 8.11 -10.76
N ASP A 159 1.53 8.40 -11.35
CA ASP A 159 2.43 9.45 -10.88
C ASP A 159 1.75 10.83 -10.94
N ASP A 160 1.03 11.14 -12.03
CA ASP A 160 0.26 12.39 -12.13
C ASP A 160 -0.90 12.46 -11.12
N ILE A 161 -1.59 11.34 -10.88
CA ILE A 161 -2.64 11.27 -9.84
C ILE A 161 -2.03 11.63 -8.47
N TRP A 162 -0.90 11.02 -8.10
CA TRP A 162 -0.23 11.30 -6.83
C TRP A 162 0.36 12.71 -6.76
N ARG A 163 0.88 13.25 -7.87
CA ARG A 163 1.28 14.65 -7.96
C ARG A 163 0.12 15.58 -7.63
N LYS A 164 -1.07 15.34 -8.19
CA LYS A 164 -2.28 16.14 -7.93
C LYS A 164 -2.74 16.01 -6.47
N ILE A 165 -2.68 14.81 -5.89
CA ILE A 165 -2.98 14.57 -4.47
C ILE A 165 -2.08 15.42 -3.58
N ILE A 166 -0.75 15.30 -3.73
CA ILE A 166 0.21 16.03 -2.89
C ILE A 166 0.10 17.53 -3.14
N LYS A 167 -0.05 17.98 -4.39
CA LYS A 167 -0.27 19.41 -4.68
C LYS A 167 -1.53 19.95 -4.00
N SER A 168 -2.63 19.19 -3.99
CA SER A 168 -3.86 19.57 -3.31
C SER A 168 -3.68 19.66 -1.79
N GLN A 169 -2.88 18.77 -1.20
CA GLN A 169 -2.55 18.80 0.23
C GLN A 169 -1.67 20.01 0.58
N VAL A 170 -0.62 20.26 -0.21
CA VAL A 170 0.24 21.46 -0.08
C VAL A 170 -0.59 22.74 -0.19
N LEU A 171 -1.50 22.81 -1.16
CA LEU A 171 -2.40 23.97 -1.31
C LEU A 171 -3.24 24.18 -0.05
N SER A 172 -3.85 23.12 0.46
CA SER A 172 -4.66 23.17 1.68
C SER A 172 -3.87 23.67 2.89
N LEU A 173 -2.65 23.19 3.08
CA LEU A 173 -1.78 23.62 4.19
C LEU A 173 -1.29 25.06 4.02
N LYS A 174 -0.99 25.48 2.79
CA LYS A 174 -0.61 26.86 2.48
C LYS A 174 -1.76 27.83 2.73
N LEU A 175 -2.99 27.46 2.36
CA LEU A 175 -4.20 28.25 2.67
C LEU A 175 -4.49 28.31 4.18
N ALA A 176 -4.07 27.30 4.94
CA ALA A 176 -4.10 27.31 6.40
C ALA A 176 -2.97 28.14 7.05
N GLY A 177 -2.11 28.79 6.25
CA GLY A 177 -1.06 29.70 6.73
C GLY A 177 0.25 29.02 7.14
N LYS A 178 0.46 27.74 6.80
CA LYS A 178 1.71 27.03 7.11
C LYS A 178 2.88 27.50 6.23
N SER A 179 4.07 27.54 6.81
CA SER A 179 5.33 27.77 6.12
C SER A 179 5.80 26.50 5.37
N GLN A 180 6.71 26.66 4.41
CA GLN A 180 7.22 25.53 3.61
C GLN A 180 7.83 24.39 4.46
N PRO A 181 8.67 24.66 5.48
CA PRO A 181 9.19 23.59 6.33
C PRO A 181 8.09 22.85 7.12
N GLU A 182 7.06 23.56 7.60
CA GLU A 182 5.93 22.95 8.32
C GLU A 182 5.02 22.13 7.40
N ILE A 183 5.00 22.45 6.10
CA ILE A 183 4.30 21.66 5.09
C ILE A 183 5.06 20.36 4.83
N GLU A 184 6.38 20.44 4.64
CA GLU A 184 7.22 19.27 4.40
C GLU A 184 7.24 18.30 5.58
N GLU A 185 7.22 18.80 6.81
CA GLU A 185 7.12 17.97 8.02
C GLU A 185 5.75 17.28 8.17
N ALA A 186 4.69 17.87 7.63
CA ALA A 186 3.33 17.36 7.75
C ALA A 186 2.96 16.31 6.68
N LEU A 187 3.75 16.17 5.62
CA LEU A 187 3.54 15.27 4.49
C LEU A 187 4.37 13.98 4.64
#